data_AF-A0A964P988-F1
#
_entry.id   AF-A0A964P988-F1
#
_cell.length_a   1.000
_cell.length_b   1.000
_cell.length_c   1.000
_cell.angle_alpha   90.00
_cell.angle_beta   90.00
_cell.angle_gamma   90.00
#
_symmetry.space_group_name_H-M   'P 1'
#
loop_
_entity.id
_entity.type
_entity.pdbx_description
1 polymer ?
#
loop_
_entity_poly.entity_id
_entity_poly.type
_entity_poly.pdbx_seq_one_letter_code
_entity_poly.pdbx_strand_id
1 'polypeptide(L)'
;MVLAFLKRWFARTPQQRPDLHFLLYTRAACPLCNEASEILTRYQQRYGFALESKNVDDAEELVRQHGNCVPVVVVNGKVRFRGHVNEVLLQRILDGKPSD
;
A
#
# COMPACT_ATOMS: atom_id res chain seq x y z
N MET A 1 -9.49 37.28 23.20
CA MET A 1 -9.79 36.90 21.80
C MET A 1 -8.94 35.67 21.46
N VAL A 2 -9.51 34.49 21.70
CA VAL A 2 -8.82 33.18 21.81
C VAL A 2 -8.81 32.48 20.45
N LEU A 3 -7.97 32.94 19.51
CA LEU A 3 -7.92 32.36 18.16
C LEU A 3 -6.48 32.21 17.62
N ALA A 4 -5.54 31.80 18.49
CA ALA A 4 -4.15 31.57 18.08
C ALA A 4 -3.53 30.27 18.65
N PHE A 5 -4.33 29.31 19.11
CA PHE A 5 -3.85 28.06 19.73
C PHE A 5 -4.26 26.76 19.03
N LEU A 6 -5.11 26.79 17.99
CA LEU A 6 -5.47 25.58 17.22
C LEU A 6 -4.50 25.29 16.05
N LYS A 7 -3.58 26.21 15.74
CA LYS A 7 -2.67 26.13 14.58
C LYS A 7 -1.42 25.27 14.80
N ARG A 8 -1.29 24.60 15.96
CA ARG A 8 -0.11 23.80 16.33
C ARG A 8 -0.41 22.30 16.49
N TRP A 9 -1.67 21.90 16.37
CA TRP A 9 -2.12 20.49 16.27
C TRP A 9 -2.31 20.01 14.82
N PHE A 10 -2.29 20.93 13.85
CA PHE A 10 -2.32 20.64 12.40
C PHE A 10 -0.93 20.39 11.81
N ALA A 11 0.07 20.12 12.65
CA ALA A 11 1.41 19.81 12.19
C ALA A 11 1.48 18.33 11.82
N ARG A 12 1.38 18.06 10.50
CA ARG A 12 1.47 16.76 9.80
C ARG A 12 0.14 16.09 9.50
N THR A 13 -0.77 16.80 8.81
CA THR A 13 -1.67 16.07 7.90
C THR A 13 -0.77 15.31 6.91
N PRO A 14 -0.85 13.97 6.83
CA PRO A 14 -0.06 13.20 5.88
C PRO A 14 -0.38 13.67 4.45
N GLN A 15 0.66 13.87 3.64
CA GLN A 15 0.51 14.26 2.25
C GLN A 15 -0.39 13.24 1.53
N GLN A 16 -1.48 13.71 0.92
CA GLN A 16 -2.34 12.84 0.12
C GLN A 16 -1.58 12.40 -1.13
N ARG A 17 -1.72 11.12 -1.49
CA ARG A 17 -1.05 10.43 -2.61
C ARG A 17 -2.05 9.75 -3.54
N PRO A 18 -3.02 10.49 -4.11
CA PRO A 18 -3.95 9.91 -5.10
C PRO A 18 -3.23 9.53 -6.41
N ASP A 19 -1.98 9.95 -6.60
CA ASP A 19 -1.09 9.58 -7.70
C ASP A 19 -0.60 8.13 -7.63
N LEU A 20 -0.72 7.48 -6.48
CA LEU A 20 -0.28 6.10 -6.27
C LEU A 20 -1.44 5.13 -6.42
N HIS A 21 -1.18 4.07 -7.17
CA HIS A 21 -2.05 2.91 -7.32
C HIS A 21 -1.32 1.66 -6.84
N PHE A 22 -1.85 1.06 -5.79
CA PHE A 22 -1.38 -0.18 -5.19
C PHE A 22 -2.25 -1.34 -5.66
N LEU A 23 -1.60 -2.43 -6.08
CA LEU A 23 -2.25 -3.70 -6.38
C LEU A 23 -1.62 -4.79 -5.51
N LEU A 24 -2.44 -5.42 -4.67
CA LEU A 24 -2.07 -6.56 -3.84
C LEU A 24 -2.55 -7.85 -4.51
N TYR A 25 -1.60 -8.67 -4.95
CA TYR A 25 -1.87 -10.05 -5.31
C TYR A 25 -1.90 -10.91 -4.05
N THR A 26 -3.05 -11.53 -3.80
CA THR A 26 -3.36 -12.33 -2.61
C THR A 26 -3.77 -13.74 -2.99
N ARG A 27 -3.93 -14.61 -1.99
CA ARG A 27 -4.47 -15.96 -2.11
C ARG A 27 -5.36 -16.26 -0.90
N ALA A 28 -6.36 -17.13 -1.06
CA ALA A 28 -7.16 -17.63 0.05
C ALA A 28 -6.30 -18.32 1.13
N ALA A 29 -6.70 -18.20 2.40
CA ALA A 29 -6.02 -18.82 3.55
C ALA A 29 -4.51 -18.49 3.65
N CYS A 30 -4.13 -17.24 3.38
CA CYS A 30 -2.75 -16.75 3.45
C CYS A 30 -2.58 -15.71 4.58
N PRO A 31 -2.03 -16.09 5.76
CA PRO A 31 -1.83 -15.16 6.87
C PRO A 31 -0.97 -13.95 6.52
N LEU A 32 0.08 -14.15 5.72
CA LEU A 32 0.94 -13.08 5.22
C LEU A 32 0.19 -12.07 4.34
N CYS A 33 -0.78 -12.56 3.58
CA CYS A 33 -1.59 -11.72 2.72
C CYS A 33 -2.56 -10.86 3.55
N ASN A 34 -3.08 -11.40 4.66
CA ASN A 34 -3.89 -10.63 5.60
C ASN A 34 -3.05 -9.51 6.24
N GLU A 35 -1.83 -9.83 6.72
CA GLU A 35 -0.89 -8.85 7.28
C GLU A 35 -0.59 -7.74 6.27
N ALA A 36 -0.27 -8.09 5.03
CA ALA A 36 -0.02 -7.13 3.96
C ALA A 36 -1.25 -6.24 3.69
N SER A 37 -2.45 -6.81 3.66
CA SER A 37 -3.71 -6.08 3.45
C SER A 37 -4.00 -5.11 4.59
N GLU A 38 -3.78 -5.51 5.84
CA GLU A 38 -3.97 -4.66 7.02
C GLU A 38 -3.01 -3.46 7.02
N ILE A 39 -1.73 -3.72 6.72
CA ILE A 39 -0.72 -2.66 6.58
C ILE A 39 -1.16 -1.70 5.48
N LEU A 40 -1.42 -2.18 4.27
CA LEU A 40 -1.76 -1.32 3.14
C LEU A 40 -3.04 -0.51 3.39
N THR A 41 -4.08 -1.11 3.98
CA THR A 41 -5.34 -0.41 4.31
C THR A 41 -5.09 0.71 5.32
N ARG A 42 -4.26 0.47 6.35
CA ARG A 42 -3.91 1.49 7.34
C ARG A 42 -3.21 2.70 6.70
N TYR A 43 -2.26 2.44 5.79
CA TYR A 43 -1.59 3.52 5.06
C TYR A 43 -2.53 4.18 4.03
N GLN A 44 -3.45 3.43 3.42
CA GLN A 44 -4.44 3.96 2.50
C GLN A 44 -5.33 5.00 3.18
N GLN A 45 -5.84 4.72 4.38
CA GLN A 45 -6.65 5.68 5.15
C GLN A 45 -5.89 6.96 5.48
N ARG A 46 -4.57 6.86 5.65
CA ARG A 46 -3.70 7.97 6.01
C ARG A 46 -3.28 8.82 4.79
N TYR A 47 -2.97 8.19 3.67
CA TYR A 47 -2.40 8.83 2.48
C TYR A 47 -3.37 8.94 1.29
N GLY A 48 -4.52 8.28 1.30
CA GLY A 48 -5.56 8.43 0.28
C GLY A 48 -5.19 7.90 -1.12
N PHE A 49 -4.34 6.87 -1.22
CA PHE A 49 -4.01 6.22 -2.49
C PHE A 49 -5.06 5.17 -2.90
N ALA A 50 -5.05 4.75 -4.17
CA ALA A 50 -5.90 3.66 -4.65
C ALA A 50 -5.29 2.30 -4.26
N LEU A 51 -6.10 1.39 -3.71
CA LEU A 51 -5.70 0.03 -3.35
C LEU A 51 -6.68 -0.97 -3.96
N GLU A 52 -6.17 -1.85 -4.82
CA GLU A 52 -6.87 -2.99 -5.38
C GLU A 52 -6.28 -4.29 -4.83
N SER A 53 -7.11 -5.32 -4.69
CA SER A 53 -6.70 -6.67 -4.31
C SER A 53 -7.19 -7.66 -5.37
N LYS A 54 -6.30 -8.55 -5.83
CA LYS A 54 -6.63 -9.60 -6.80
C LYS A 54 -6.16 -10.95 -6.30
N ASN A 55 -7.03 -11.95 -6.34
CA ASN A 55 -6.64 -13.32 -6.02
C ASN A 55 -5.83 -13.89 -7.20
N VAL A 56 -4.65 -14.42 -6.92
CA VAL A 56 -3.80 -15.01 -7.97
C VAL A 56 -4.43 -16.26 -8.58
N ASP A 57 -5.28 -16.96 -7.82
CA ASP A 57 -5.91 -18.21 -8.27
C ASP A 57 -7.08 -17.97 -9.24
N ASP A 58 -7.48 -16.71 -9.48
CA ASP A 58 -8.54 -16.35 -10.43
C ASP A 58 -8.06 -16.43 -11.90
N ALA A 59 -6.75 -16.48 -12.15
CA ALA A 59 -6.18 -16.58 -13.50
C ALA A 59 -4.86 -17.37 -13.53
N GLU A 60 -4.76 -18.34 -14.44
CA GLU A 60 -3.57 -19.19 -14.56
C GLU A 60 -2.28 -18.40 -14.80
N GLU A 61 -2.34 -17.30 -15.57
CA GLU A 61 -1.18 -16.44 -15.81
C GLU A 61 -0.66 -15.79 -14.52
N LEU A 62 -1.56 -15.38 -13.61
CA LEU A 62 -1.18 -14.81 -12.31
C LEU A 62 -0.58 -15.86 -11.39
N VAL A 63 -1.11 -17.10 -11.42
CA VAL A 63 -0.51 -18.24 -10.70
C VAL A 63 0.92 -18.48 -11.18
N ARG A 64 1.16 -18.48 -12.50
CA ARG A 64 2.50 -18.69 -13.07
C ARG A 64 3.47 -17.58 -12.68
N GLN A 65 3.02 -16.32 -12.68
CA GLN A 65 3.89 -15.18 -12.39
C GLN A 65 4.11 -14.94 -10.88
N HIS A 66 3.11 -15.21 -10.03
CA HIS A 66 3.09 -14.76 -8.63
C HIS A 66 2.72 -15.85 -7.63
N GLY A 67 2.24 -17.02 -8.07
CA GLY A 67 1.67 -18.06 -7.20
C GLY A 67 2.60 -18.63 -6.13
N ASN A 68 3.92 -18.51 -6.30
CA ASN A 68 4.93 -18.95 -5.31
C ASN A 68 5.44 -17.83 -4.39
N CYS A 69 5.01 -16.59 -4.58
CA CYS A 69 5.55 -15.42 -3.88
C CYS A 69 4.47 -14.48 -3.33
N VAL A 70 3.23 -14.94 -3.19
CA VAL A 70 2.17 -14.16 -2.55
C VAL A 70 2.47 -13.94 -1.06
N PRO A 71 2.17 -12.76 -0.50
CA PRO A 71 1.61 -11.57 -1.16
C PRO A 71 2.61 -10.82 -2.04
N VAL A 72 2.15 -10.32 -3.18
CA VAL A 72 2.94 -9.43 -4.06
C VAL A 72 2.27 -8.06 -4.11
N VAL A 73 3.03 -7.00 -3.84
CA VAL A 73 2.52 -5.62 -3.93
C VAL A 73 3.17 -4.91 -5.09
N VAL A 74 2.33 -4.41 -5.99
CA VAL A 74 2.70 -3.59 -7.13
C VAL A 74 2.28 -2.15 -6.86
N VAL A 75 3.16 -1.20 -7.12
CA VAL A 75 2.89 0.24 -7.01
C VAL A 75 3.17 0.88 -8.36
N ASN A 76 2.14 1.48 -8.98
CA ASN A 76 2.21 2.08 -10.33
C ASN A 76 2.87 1.14 -11.34
N GLY A 77 2.43 -0.13 -11.37
CA GLY A 77 2.92 -1.15 -12.31
C GLY A 77 4.28 -1.79 -11.95
N LYS A 78 4.96 -1.35 -10.88
CA LYS A 78 6.25 -1.92 -10.45
C LYS A 78 6.10 -2.74 -9.17
N VAL A 79 6.60 -3.97 -9.15
CA VAL A 79 6.64 -4.80 -7.92
C VAL A 79 7.56 -4.14 -6.89
N ARG A 80 7.03 -3.85 -5.70
CA ARG A 80 7.76 -3.24 -4.58
C ARG A 80 7.97 -4.19 -3.41
N PHE A 81 7.05 -5.12 -3.19
CA PHE A 81 7.13 -6.08 -2.09
C PHE A 81 6.74 -7.48 -2.54
N ARG A 82 7.37 -8.48 -1.91
CA ARG A 82 7.02 -9.90 -2.01
C ARG A 82 7.12 -10.50 -0.61
N GLY A 83 6.17 -11.33 -0.21
CA GLY A 83 6.14 -12.00 1.09
C GLY A 83 5.72 -11.09 2.25
N HIS A 84 6.51 -10.06 2.57
CA HIS A 84 6.21 -9.11 3.65
C HIS A 84 6.26 -7.66 3.15
N VAL A 85 5.39 -6.82 3.72
CA VAL A 85 5.41 -5.37 3.50
C VAL A 85 6.25 -4.73 4.60
N ASN A 86 7.46 -4.30 4.26
CA ASN A 86 8.30 -3.56 5.20
C ASN A 86 7.79 -2.12 5.31
N GLU A 87 7.25 -1.75 6.47
CA GLU A 87 6.66 -0.43 6.71
C GLU A 87 7.64 0.74 6.52
N VAL A 88 8.92 0.56 6.85
CA VAL A 88 9.94 1.60 6.68
C VAL A 88 10.17 1.89 5.19
N LEU A 89 10.20 0.85 4.36
CA LEU A 89 10.31 1.01 2.90
C LEU A 89 9.02 1.55 2.29
N LEU A 90 7.86 1.12 2.79
CA LEU A 90 6.56 1.64 2.37
C LEU A 90 6.46 3.15 2.63
N GLN A 91 6.85 3.59 3.83
CA GLN A 91 6.91 5.02 4.16
C GLN A 91 7.82 5.80 3.22
N ARG A 92 9.00 5.28 2.86
CA ARG A 92 9.88 5.94 1.88
C ARG A 92 9.25 6.09 0.50
N ILE A 93 8.41 5.15 0.07
CA ILE A 93 7.67 5.25 -1.19
C ILE A 93 6.62 6.36 -1.09
N LEU A 94 5.89 6.40 0.04
CA LEU A 94 4.81 7.36 0.29
C LEU A 94 5.32 8.79 0.56
N ASP A 95 6.53 8.94 1.09
CA ASP A 95 7.17 10.23 1.34
C ASP A 95 8.06 10.68 0.16
N GLY A 96 8.39 9.77 -0.76
CA GLY A 96 9.19 10.04 -1.95
C GLY A 96 8.47 10.88 -3.01
N LYS A 97 9.23 11.60 -3.84
CA LYS A 97 8.68 12.39 -4.95
C LYS A 97 7.91 11.48 -5.95
N PRO A 98 6.85 12.00 -6.61
CA PRO A 98 6.15 11.25 -7.65
C PRO A 98 7.15 10.74 -8.69
N SER A 99 7.02 9.47 -9.06
CA SER A 99 7.84 8.88 -10.12
C SER A 99 7.27 9.36 -11.45
N ASP A 100 7.89 10.38 -12.04
CA ASP A 100 7.75 10.76 -13.46
C ASP A 100 8.27 9.61 -14.35
#